data_AF-A0A9D7J1Q6-F1
#
_entry.id   AF-A0A9D7J1Q6-F1
#
_cell.length_a   1.000
_cell.length_b   1.000
_cell.length_c   1.000
_cell.angle_alpha   90.00
_cell.angle_beta   90.00
_cell.angle_gamma   90.00
#
_symmetry.space_group_name_H-M   'P 1'
#
loop_
_entity.id
_entity.type
_entity.pdbx_description
1 polymer ?
#
loop_
_entity_poly.entity_id
_entity_poly.type
_entity_poly.pdbx_seq_one_letter_code
_entity_poly.pdbx_strand_id
1 'polypeptide(L)'
;MMSDLRDENLAPWPRTEAVIRDQIAEYYGLITHLDEQIGRIMEALKQTGQADNTIIIYAADNGLALGSHGLLGKQSVFEHSMKVPLIFAGPGIPGGKSTKAFTYLFDIFPTICDAIGIKTPR
;
A
#
# COMPACT_ATOMS: atom_id res chain seq x y z
N MET A 1 -31.43 -2.00 10.37
CA MET A 1 -29.98 -2.19 10.58
C MET A 1 -29.34 -2.28 9.20
N MET A 2 -28.26 -1.55 8.94
CA MET A 2 -27.50 -1.60 7.68
C MET A 2 -26.72 -2.92 7.57
N SER A 3 -27.39 -4.04 7.34
CA SER A 3 -26.73 -5.34 7.12
C SER A 3 -26.10 -5.47 5.73
N ASP A 4 -26.48 -4.61 4.79
CA ASP A 4 -26.17 -4.82 3.36
C ASP A 4 -25.06 -3.90 2.82
N LEU A 5 -24.49 -3.01 3.66
CA LEU A 5 -23.38 -2.13 3.28
C LEU A 5 -22.03 -2.82 3.50
N ARG A 6 -21.69 -3.70 2.57
CA ARG A 6 -20.40 -4.38 2.49
C ARG A 6 -19.77 -4.02 1.15
N ASP A 7 -18.44 -3.87 1.12
CA ASP A 7 -17.71 -3.54 -0.12
C ASP A 7 -18.02 -4.54 -1.25
N GLU A 8 -18.16 -5.81 -0.89
CA GLU A 8 -18.54 -6.91 -1.78
C GLU A 8 -19.93 -6.74 -2.41
N ASN A 9 -20.79 -5.85 -1.90
CA ASN A 9 -22.15 -5.62 -2.38
C ASN A 9 -22.32 -4.28 -3.11
N LEU A 10 -21.24 -3.50 -3.32
CA LEU A 10 -21.30 -2.17 -3.94
C LEU A 10 -21.59 -2.15 -5.45
N ALA A 11 -21.79 -3.32 -6.06
CA ALA A 11 -22.14 -3.47 -7.47
C ALA A 11 -23.06 -4.70 -7.69
N PRO A 12 -23.73 -4.82 -8.84
CA PRO A 12 -24.54 -6.00 -9.15
C PRO A 12 -23.70 -7.27 -9.35
N TRP A 13 -24.33 -8.44 -9.19
CA TRP A 13 -23.79 -9.74 -9.57
C TRP A 13 -24.60 -10.33 -10.75
N PRO A 14 -23.98 -10.81 -11.83
CA PRO A 14 -22.54 -10.76 -12.11
C PRO A 14 -22.05 -9.32 -12.33
N ARG A 15 -20.77 -9.07 -12.04
CA ARG A 15 -20.13 -7.77 -12.31
C ARG A 15 -20.12 -7.51 -13.82
N THR A 16 -20.54 -6.32 -14.23
CA THR A 16 -20.45 -5.91 -15.64
C THR A 16 -19.10 -5.26 -15.91
N GLU A 17 -18.61 -5.41 -17.15
CA GLU A 17 -17.34 -4.78 -17.57
C GLU A 17 -17.37 -3.26 -17.39
N ALA A 18 -18.50 -2.62 -17.68
CA ALA A 18 -18.65 -1.17 -17.56
C ALA A 18 -18.42 -0.69 -16.11
N VAL A 19 -19.01 -1.36 -15.13
CA VAL A 19 -18.86 -1.02 -13.70
C VAL A 19 -17.43 -1.23 -13.23
N ILE A 20 -16.81 -2.36 -13.60
CA ILE A 20 -15.42 -2.63 -13.18
C ILE A 20 -14.44 -1.64 -13.82
N ARG A 21 -14.66 -1.28 -15.09
CA ARG A 21 -13.82 -0.29 -15.78
C ARG A 21 -13.90 1.07 -15.11
N ASP A 22 -15.09 1.48 -14.69
CA ASP A 22 -15.32 2.73 -13.98
C ASP A 22 -14.60 2.74 -12.62
N GLN A 23 -14.78 1.68 -11.82
CA GLN A 23 -14.09 1.52 -10.53
C GLN A 23 -12.56 1.49 -10.65
N ILE A 24 -12.01 0.87 -11.70
CA ILE A 24 -10.56 0.89 -11.97
C ILE A 24 -10.09 2.31 -12.30
N ALA A 25 -10.86 3.06 -13.08
CA ALA A 25 -10.54 4.45 -13.41
C ALA A 25 -10.55 5.34 -12.15
N GLU A 26 -11.56 5.19 -11.30
CA GLU A 26 -11.63 5.87 -10.00
C GLU A 26 -10.44 5.50 -9.10
N TYR A 27 -10.13 4.21 -9.00
CA TYR A 27 -9.00 3.73 -8.19
C TYR A 27 -7.67 4.30 -8.67
N TYR A 28 -7.44 4.39 -9.98
CA TYR A 28 -6.25 5.04 -10.53
C TYR A 28 -6.23 6.54 -10.27
N GLY A 29 -7.38 7.21 -10.32
CA GLY A 29 -7.50 8.61 -9.89
C GLY A 29 -7.09 8.81 -8.43
N LEU A 30 -7.52 7.92 -7.53
CA LEU A 30 -7.12 7.94 -6.12
C LEU A 30 -5.61 7.70 -5.93
N ILE A 31 -5.01 6.79 -6.70
CA ILE A 31 -3.55 6.57 -6.68
C ILE A 31 -2.82 7.85 -7.11
N THR A 32 -3.23 8.49 -8.20
CA THR A 32 -2.61 9.74 -8.67
C THR A 32 -2.72 10.83 -7.62
N HIS A 33 -3.89 10.98 -6.98
CA HIS A 33 -4.05 11.95 -5.90
C HIS A 33 -3.15 11.65 -4.69
N LEU A 34 -3.04 10.38 -4.29
CA LEU A 34 -2.16 9.95 -3.19
C LEU A 34 -0.69 10.27 -3.51
N ASP A 35 -0.23 10.02 -4.73
CA ASP A 35 1.14 10.31 -5.17
C ASP A 35 1.47 11.81 -5.02
N GLU A 36 0.56 12.70 -5.41
CA GLU A 36 0.72 14.14 -5.18
C GLU A 36 0.85 14.49 -3.68
N GLN A 37 0.08 13.82 -2.81
CA GLN A 37 0.17 14.05 -1.37
C GLN A 37 1.49 13.53 -0.79
N ILE A 38 1.99 12.39 -1.26
CA ILE A 38 3.33 11.89 -0.91
C ILE A 38 4.38 12.93 -1.34
N GLY A 39 4.27 13.47 -2.55
CA GLY A 39 5.14 14.54 -3.05
C GLY A 39 5.23 15.74 -2.10
N ARG A 40 4.09 16.17 -1.52
CA ARG A 40 4.06 17.26 -0.52
C ARG A 40 4.82 16.91 0.77
N ILE A 41 4.71 15.68 1.26
CA ILE A 41 5.45 15.21 2.44
C ILE A 41 6.96 15.21 2.14
N MET A 42 7.34 14.67 0.98
CA MET A 42 8.73 14.63 0.53
C MET A 42 9.33 16.03 0.40
N GLU A 43 8.57 16.98 -0.13
CA GLU A 43 9.00 18.36 -0.26
C GLU A 43 9.16 19.05 1.09
N ALA A 44 8.25 18.81 2.04
CA ALA A 44 8.38 19.33 3.40
C ALA A 44 9.64 18.81 4.12
N LEU A 45 10.01 17.53 3.92
CA LEU A 45 11.26 16.98 4.45
C LEU A 45 12.49 17.66 3.85
N LYS A 46 12.48 17.99 2.55
CA LYS A 46 13.56 18.74 1.90
C LYS A 46 13.67 20.16 2.43
N GLN A 47 12.55 20.89 2.50
CA GLN A 47 12.53 22.29 2.94
C GLN A 47 12.98 22.47 4.39
N THR A 48 12.75 21.46 5.23
CA THR A 48 13.19 21.46 6.63
C THR A 48 14.60 20.91 6.84
N GLY A 49 15.31 20.49 5.77
CA GLY A 49 16.65 19.91 5.84
C GLY A 49 16.70 18.52 6.48
N GLN A 50 15.57 17.83 6.61
CA GLN A 50 15.46 16.53 7.27
C GLN A 50 15.58 15.34 6.31
N ALA A 51 15.52 15.58 4.99
CA ALA A 51 15.50 14.53 3.98
C ALA A 51 16.69 13.54 4.10
N ASP A 52 17.90 14.04 4.30
CA ASP A 52 19.13 13.23 4.33
C ASP A 52 19.33 12.47 5.66
N ASN A 53 18.45 12.65 6.64
CA ASN A 53 18.49 11.96 7.93
C ASN A 53 17.17 11.21 8.22
N THR A 54 16.35 10.95 7.21
CA THR A 54 15.05 10.32 7.36
C THR A 54 14.99 9.00 6.59
N ILE A 55 14.64 7.91 7.28
CA ILE A 55 14.23 6.66 6.64
C ILE A 55 12.74 6.78 6.28
N ILE A 56 12.41 6.43 5.04
CA ILE A 56 11.07 6.50 4.48
C ILE A 56 10.63 5.08 4.14
N ILE A 57 9.46 4.70 4.64
CA ILE A 57 8.86 3.39 4.44
C ILE A 57 7.48 3.60 3.85
N TYR A 58 7.27 3.11 2.63
CA TYR A 58 5.97 3.11 1.97
C TYR A 58 5.41 1.69 1.95
N ALA A 59 4.21 1.54 2.51
CA ALA A 59 3.48 0.28 2.55
C ALA A 59 1.96 0.54 2.50
N ALA A 60 1.20 -0.51 2.16
CA ALA A 60 -0.25 -0.54 2.35
C ALA A 60 -0.62 -1.66 3.35
N ASP A 61 -1.79 -1.57 3.97
CA ASP A 61 -2.30 -2.56 4.92
C ASP A 61 -2.84 -3.82 4.22
N ASN A 62 -3.48 -3.64 3.07
CA ASN A 62 -4.00 -4.71 2.23
C ASN A 62 -4.09 -4.30 0.76
N GLY A 63 -4.27 -5.28 -0.13
CA GLY A 63 -4.68 -5.06 -1.52
C GLY A 63 -6.21 -4.90 -1.65
N LEU A 64 -6.69 -4.67 -2.87
CA LEU A 64 -8.10 -4.46 -3.17
C LEU A 64 -8.51 -5.24 -4.42
N ALA A 65 -9.57 -6.03 -4.31
CA ALA A 65 -10.21 -6.67 -5.45
C ALA A 65 -11.08 -5.65 -6.19
N LEU A 66 -10.85 -5.50 -7.49
CA LEU A 66 -11.63 -4.66 -8.40
C LEU A 66 -12.13 -5.52 -9.56
N GLY A 67 -12.99 -6.49 -9.26
CA GLY A 67 -13.54 -7.44 -10.22
C GLY A 67 -12.70 -8.69 -10.44
N SER A 68 -11.48 -8.76 -9.89
CA SER A 68 -10.64 -9.96 -9.91
C SER A 68 -11.37 -11.16 -9.30
N HIS A 69 -11.47 -12.26 -10.04
CA HIS A 69 -12.29 -13.43 -9.68
C HIS A 69 -13.77 -13.11 -9.37
N GLY A 70 -14.30 -11.99 -9.88
CA GLY A 70 -15.64 -11.47 -9.60
C GLY A 70 -15.78 -10.73 -8.25
N LEU A 71 -14.71 -10.70 -7.45
CA LEU A 71 -14.71 -10.15 -6.09
C LEU A 71 -14.55 -8.62 -6.10
N LEU A 72 -15.09 -7.98 -5.08
CA LEU A 72 -14.88 -6.57 -4.76
C LEU A 72 -14.45 -6.42 -3.31
N GLY A 73 -13.65 -5.39 -3.04
CA GLY A 73 -13.19 -5.09 -1.70
C GLY A 73 -12.00 -5.95 -1.27
N LYS A 74 -11.86 -6.14 0.04
CA LYS A 74 -10.79 -6.92 0.65
C LYS A 74 -11.33 -8.26 1.17
N GLN A 75 -10.68 -8.88 2.15
CA GLN A 75 -11.14 -10.13 2.79
C GLN A 75 -11.07 -11.38 1.88
N SER A 76 -10.11 -11.42 0.96
CA SER A 76 -9.79 -12.64 0.21
C SER A 76 -8.32 -13.03 0.40
N VAL A 77 -8.01 -14.32 0.23
CA VAL A 77 -6.64 -14.85 0.30
C VAL A 77 -5.91 -14.83 -1.05
N PHE A 78 -6.50 -14.19 -2.06
CA PHE A 78 -5.87 -14.03 -3.36
C PHE A 78 -4.80 -12.94 -3.30
N GLU A 79 -3.80 -13.06 -4.18
CA GLU A 79 -2.67 -12.13 -4.30
C GLU A 79 -3.13 -10.66 -4.40
N HIS A 80 -4.16 -10.35 -5.18
CA HIS A 80 -4.65 -8.97 -5.33
C HIS A 80 -5.23 -8.36 -4.03
N SER A 81 -5.56 -9.18 -3.02
CA SER A 81 -6.02 -8.73 -1.71
C SER A 81 -4.94 -8.79 -0.64
N MET A 82 -3.96 -9.69 -0.75
CA MET A 82 -2.90 -9.87 0.25
C MET A 82 -1.60 -9.13 -0.07
N LYS A 83 -1.25 -9.00 -1.35
CA LYS A 83 0.01 -8.39 -1.77
C LYS A 83 -0.10 -6.88 -1.77
N VAL A 84 0.87 -6.24 -1.13
CA VAL A 84 0.95 -4.79 -0.96
C VAL A 84 2.31 -4.27 -1.40
N PRO A 85 2.42 -2.99 -1.80
CA PRO A 85 3.73 -2.37 -1.97
C PRO A 85 4.51 -2.37 -0.65
N LEU A 86 5.82 -2.51 -0.74
CA LEU A 86 6.75 -2.32 0.38
C LEU A 86 8.05 -1.72 -0.17
N ILE A 87 8.30 -0.44 0.12
CA ILE A 87 9.47 0.30 -0.35
C ILE A 87 10.17 0.93 0.86
N PHE A 88 11.49 0.79 0.89
CA PHE A 88 12.37 1.43 1.86
C PHE A 88 13.29 2.39 1.10
N ALA A 89 13.47 3.60 1.63
CA ALA A 89 14.39 4.60 1.10
C ALA A 89 15.01 5.43 2.24
N GLY A 90 16.16 6.04 1.98
CA GLY A 90 16.84 6.91 2.95
C GLY A 90 18.25 6.44 3.32
N PRO A 91 18.84 7.00 4.39
CA PRO A 91 20.21 6.72 4.79
C PRO A 91 20.46 5.23 5.05
N GLY A 92 21.56 4.71 4.53
CA GLY A 92 21.95 3.30 4.70
C GLY A 92 21.15 2.29 3.89
N ILE A 93 20.09 2.70 3.16
CA ILE A 93 19.26 1.81 2.35
C ILE A 93 19.74 1.86 0.87
N PRO A 94 20.11 0.71 0.27
CA PRO A 94 20.55 0.68 -1.12
C PRO A 94 19.47 1.11 -2.13
N GLY A 95 19.69 2.21 -2.85
CA GLY A 95 18.82 2.66 -3.92
C GLY A 95 18.84 1.76 -5.17
N GLY A 96 17.74 1.72 -5.92
CA GLY A 96 17.63 0.99 -7.19
C GLY A 96 17.71 -0.53 -7.07
N LYS A 97 17.49 -1.08 -5.87
CA LYS A 97 17.46 -2.52 -5.61
C LYS A 97 16.02 -3.01 -5.44
N SER A 98 15.79 -4.27 -5.82
CA SER A 98 14.54 -4.99 -5.56
C SER A 98 14.85 -6.46 -5.25
N THR A 99 13.92 -7.12 -4.57
CA THR A 99 14.03 -8.54 -4.22
C THR A 99 12.72 -9.26 -4.53
N LYS A 100 12.82 -10.57 -4.77
CA LYS A 100 11.66 -11.48 -4.89
C LYS A 100 11.44 -12.31 -3.63
N ALA A 101 12.19 -12.05 -2.56
CA ALA A 101 12.00 -12.72 -1.29
C ALA A 101 10.59 -12.41 -0.76
N PHE A 102 9.95 -13.42 -0.18
CA PHE A 102 8.69 -13.20 0.53
C PHE A 102 8.96 -12.46 1.82
N THR A 103 8.17 -11.42 2.05
CA THR A 103 8.20 -10.59 3.26
C THR A 103 6.77 -10.41 3.76
N TYR A 104 6.65 -10.01 5.01
CA TYR A 104 5.39 -9.70 5.64
C TYR A 104 5.44 -8.32 6.31
N LEU A 105 4.31 -7.63 6.42
CA LEU A 105 4.28 -6.28 7.02
C LEU A 105 4.76 -6.27 8.47
N PHE A 106 4.62 -7.39 9.19
CA PHE A 106 5.16 -7.55 10.54
C PHE A 106 6.69 -7.49 10.59
N ASP A 107 7.39 -7.73 9.47
CA ASP A 107 8.85 -7.64 9.39
C ASP A 107 9.34 -6.19 9.43
N ILE A 108 8.46 -5.20 9.20
CA ILE A 108 8.83 -3.78 9.23
C ILE A 108 9.39 -3.39 10.60
N PHE A 109 8.74 -3.79 11.68
CA PHE A 109 9.15 -3.42 13.04
C PHE A 109 10.56 -3.92 13.41
N PRO A 110 10.87 -5.23 13.34
CA PRO A 110 12.23 -5.72 13.61
C PRO A 110 13.26 -5.15 12.62
N THR A 111 12.88 -4.89 11.37
CA THR A 111 13.77 -4.28 10.36
C THR A 111 14.15 -2.85 10.74
N ILE A 112 13.20 -2.03 11.22
CA ILE A 112 13.49 -0.68 11.69
C ILE A 112 14.40 -0.73 12.92
N CYS A 113 14.09 -1.61 13.90
CA CYS A 113 14.91 -1.77 15.09
C CYS A 113 16.37 -2.06 14.74
N ASP A 114 16.60 -3.02 13.84
CA ASP A 114 17.94 -3.37 13.35
C ASP A 114 18.60 -2.18 12.63
N ALA A 115 17.87 -1.51 11.72
CA ALA A 115 18.37 -0.38 10.96
C ALA A 115 18.81 0.82 11.83
N ILE A 116 18.19 1.02 12.99
CA ILE A 116 18.54 2.10 13.93
C ILE A 116 19.37 1.61 15.13
N GLY A 117 19.83 0.35 15.12
CA GLY A 117 20.70 -0.21 16.15
C GLY A 117 20.03 -0.41 17.52
N ILE A 118 18.71 -0.57 17.55
CA ILE A 118 17.94 -0.83 18.78
C ILE A 118 17.62 -2.32 18.87
N LYS A 119 17.76 -2.90 20.06
CA LYS A 119 17.35 -4.28 20.33
C LYS A 119 15.82 -4.40 20.15
N THR A 120 15.40 -5.25 19.22
CA THR A 120 13.97 -5.56 19.01
C THR A 120 13.32 -6.08 20.30
N PRO A 121 12.20 -5.47 20.74
CA PRO A 121 11.39 -5.98 21.85
C PRO A 121 10.92 -7.41 21.62
N ARG A 122 10.72 -8.15 22.72
CA ARG A 122 10.16 -9.51 22.72
C ARG A 122 8.68 -9.48 23.05
#